data_AF-A0A6M2F180-F1
#
_entry.id   AF-A0A6M2F180-F1
#
_cell.length_a   1.000
_cell.length_b   1.000
_cell.length_c   1.000
_cell.angle_alpha   90.00
_cell.angle_beta   90.00
_cell.angle_gamma   90.00
#
_symmetry.space_group_name_H-M   'P 1'
#
loop_
_entity.id
_entity.type
_entity.pdbx_description
1 polymer ?
#
loop_
_entity_poly.entity_id
_entity_poly.type
_entity_poly.pdbx_seq_one_letter_code
_entity_poly.pdbx_strand_id
1 'polypeptide(L)'
;MVENYKDFAFSEYGRFGRALSLYEVGDREEAIAEMEDISISLKGYPEIHAALAAALYADKHAPSLAENQFTIATTLDPHYTDLSYVKETKHWPPSLVSSLQQFITL
;
A
#
# COMPACT_ATOMS: atom_id res chain seq x y z
N MET A 1 -15.04 21.47 13.56
CA MET A 1 -13.68 21.36 12.99
C MET A 1 -13.50 20.01 12.26
N VAL A 2 -14.36 19.68 11.27
CA VAL A 2 -14.37 18.33 10.64
C VAL A 2 -14.40 18.40 9.10
N GLU A 3 -14.21 19.57 8.51
CA GLU A 3 -14.32 19.74 7.05
C GLU A 3 -12.98 19.59 6.30
N ASN A 4 -11.84 19.63 7.00
CA ASN A 4 -10.50 19.53 6.38
C ASN A 4 -10.00 18.10 6.09
N TYR A 5 -10.62 17.05 6.68
CA TYR A 5 -10.16 15.67 6.46
C TYR A 5 -10.43 15.17 5.03
N LYS A 6 -11.46 15.70 4.37
CA LYS A 6 -11.88 15.26 3.04
C LYS A 6 -10.93 15.76 1.94
N ASP A 7 -10.46 16.99 2.06
CA ASP A 7 -9.52 17.62 1.13
C ASP A 7 -8.11 17.04 1.29
N PHE A 8 -7.73 16.76 2.55
CA PHE A 8 -6.47 16.11 2.88
C PHE A 8 -6.42 14.66 2.37
N ALA A 9 -7.49 13.87 2.58
CA ALA A 9 -7.57 12.51 2.08
C ALA A 9 -7.47 12.44 0.55
N PHE A 10 -8.05 13.41 -0.17
CA PHE A 10 -7.97 13.45 -1.64
C PHE A 10 -6.54 13.74 -2.14
N SER A 11 -5.85 14.68 -1.49
CA SER A 11 -4.48 15.03 -1.83
C SER A 11 -3.51 13.88 -1.53
N GLU A 12 -3.63 13.27 -0.35
CA GLU A 12 -2.80 12.13 0.07
C GLU A 12 -3.07 10.87 -0.79
N TYR A 13 -4.31 10.66 -1.24
CA TYR A 13 -4.62 9.61 -2.21
C TYR A 13 -3.95 9.84 -3.57
N GLY A 14 -3.88 11.09 -4.02
CA GLY A 14 -3.12 11.47 -5.22
C GLY A 14 -1.62 11.16 -5.07
N ARG A 15 -1.05 11.42 -3.89
CA ARG A 15 0.34 11.07 -3.57
C ARG A 15 0.55 9.57 -3.52
N PHE A 16 -0.42 8.81 -3.01
CA PHE A 16 -0.37 7.35 -3.02
C PHE A 16 -0.31 6.80 -4.45
N GLY A 17 -1.16 7.30 -5.37
CA GLY A 17 -1.10 6.93 -6.79
C GLY A 17 0.24 7.27 -7.45
N ARG A 18 0.86 8.40 -7.08
CA ARG A 18 2.22 8.75 -7.52
C ARG A 18 3.25 7.75 -6.99
N ALA A 19 3.19 7.39 -5.70
CA ALA A 19 4.09 6.42 -5.10
C ALA A 19 3.98 5.04 -5.77
N LEU A 20 2.76 4.59 -6.09
CA LEU A 20 2.54 3.38 -6.89
C LEU A 20 3.22 3.45 -8.27
N SER A 21 3.13 4.60 -8.93
CA SER A 21 3.78 4.82 -10.23
C SER A 21 5.31 4.81 -10.10
N LEU A 22 5.86 5.43 -9.06
CA LEU A 22 7.30 5.38 -8.74
C LEU A 22 7.78 3.96 -8.51
N TYR A 23 6.99 3.16 -7.80
CA TYR A 23 7.28 1.75 -7.56
C TYR A 23 7.34 0.95 -8.87
N GLU A 24 6.44 1.25 -9.81
CA GLU A 24 6.40 0.59 -11.12
C GLU A 24 7.60 0.95 -12.01
N VAL A 25 8.02 2.21 -12.03
CA VAL A 25 9.17 2.66 -12.85
C VAL A 25 10.53 2.24 -12.30
N GLY A 26 10.58 1.74 -11.06
CA GLY A 26 11.79 1.21 -10.42
C GLY A 26 12.33 2.05 -9.27
N ASP A 27 11.76 3.24 -9.01
CA ASP A 27 12.10 4.11 -7.88
C ASP A 27 11.42 3.63 -6.58
N ARG A 28 11.69 2.37 -6.23
CA ARG A 28 10.99 1.66 -5.14
C ARG A 28 11.31 2.22 -3.76
N GLU A 29 12.53 2.71 -3.53
CA GLU A 29 12.90 3.30 -2.24
C GLU A 29 12.11 4.59 -1.95
N GLU A 30 12.04 5.50 -2.92
CA GLU A 30 11.22 6.72 -2.85
C GLU A 30 9.74 6.38 -2.71
N ALA A 31 9.25 5.38 -3.46
CA ALA A 31 7.87 4.92 -3.35
C ALA A 31 7.53 4.41 -1.95
N ILE A 32 8.41 3.63 -1.32
CA ILE A 32 8.22 3.13 0.04
C ILE A 32 8.21 4.29 1.04
N ALA A 33 9.16 5.23 0.92
CA ALA A 33 9.22 6.39 1.81
C ALA A 33 7.94 7.25 1.73
N GLU A 34 7.44 7.51 0.52
CA GLU A 34 6.16 8.22 0.34
C GLU A 34 4.99 7.41 0.91
N MET A 35 4.93 6.09 0.66
CA MET A 35 3.87 5.24 1.23
C MET A 35 3.91 5.20 2.77
N GLU A 36 5.09 5.20 3.39
CA GLU A 36 5.24 5.28 4.85
C GLU A 36 4.72 6.62 5.40
N ASP A 37 5.12 7.74 4.79
CA ASP A 37 4.64 9.07 5.21
C ASP A 37 3.11 9.17 5.13
N ILE A 38 2.54 8.74 3.99
CA ILE A 38 1.10 8.74 3.77
C ILE A 38 0.41 7.79 4.76
N SER A 39 1.01 6.65 5.12
CA SER A 39 0.42 5.72 6.10
C SER A 39 0.28 6.33 7.50
N ILE A 40 1.14 7.28 7.86
CA ILE A 40 1.07 8.02 9.13
C ILE A 40 -0.04 9.08 9.08
N SER A 41 -0.17 9.76 7.94
CA SER A 41 -1.20 10.76 7.65
C SER A 41 -2.60 10.15 7.53
N LEU A 42 -2.72 9.02 6.85
CA LEU A 42 -3.94 8.28 6.54
C LEU A 42 -4.05 7.00 7.36
N LYS A 43 -3.86 7.12 8.69
CA LYS A 43 -4.07 6.02 9.64
C LYS A 43 -5.49 5.47 9.51
N GLY A 44 -5.61 4.26 8.97
CA GLY A 44 -6.90 3.58 8.77
C GLY A 44 -7.25 3.26 7.32
N TYR A 45 -6.39 3.57 6.35
CA TYR A 45 -6.58 3.12 4.97
C TYR A 45 -5.90 1.76 4.75
N PRO A 46 -6.66 0.66 4.65
CA PRO A 46 -6.09 -0.68 4.47
C PRO A 46 -5.24 -0.81 3.20
N GLU A 47 -5.56 -0.02 2.17
CA GLU A 47 -4.84 0.01 0.90
C GLU A 47 -3.35 0.32 1.07
N ILE A 48 -3.06 1.34 1.88
CA ILE A 48 -1.70 1.85 2.06
C ILE A 48 -0.90 0.83 2.86
N HIS A 49 -1.50 0.26 3.89
CA HIS A 49 -0.88 -0.81 4.69
C HIS A 49 -0.59 -2.05 3.85
N ALA A 50 -1.51 -2.47 2.97
CA ALA A 50 -1.29 -3.59 2.08
C ALA A 50 -0.18 -3.32 1.05
N ALA A 51 -0.14 -2.11 0.47
CA ALA A 51 0.88 -1.74 -0.50
C ALA A 51 2.26 -1.64 0.15
N LEU A 52 2.32 -1.04 1.33
CA LEU A 52 3.52 -0.93 2.13
C LEU A 52 4.02 -2.31 2.54
N ALA A 53 3.13 -3.23 2.93
CA ALA A 53 3.52 -4.61 3.23
C ALA A 53 4.18 -5.31 2.03
N ALA A 54 3.56 -5.22 0.85
CA ALA A 54 4.10 -5.80 -0.38
C ALA A 54 5.49 -5.23 -0.73
N ALA A 55 5.65 -3.90 -0.62
CA ALA A 55 6.91 -3.23 -0.93
C ALA A 55 8.00 -3.51 0.11
N LEU A 56 7.68 -3.53 1.41
CA LEU A 56 8.61 -3.90 2.48
C LEU A 56 9.08 -5.36 2.35
N TYR A 57 8.18 -6.25 1.93
CA TYR A 57 8.52 -7.65 1.69
C TYR A 57 9.49 -7.79 0.50
N ALA A 58 9.13 -7.22 -0.65
CA ALA A 58 9.88 -7.39 -1.90
C ALA A 58 11.23 -6.65 -1.93
N ASP A 59 11.33 -5.46 -1.33
CA ASP A 59 12.52 -4.60 -1.45
C ASP A 59 13.33 -4.54 -0.16
N LYS A 60 12.68 -4.28 0.98
CA LYS A 60 13.39 -4.21 2.27
C LYS A 60 13.72 -5.59 2.86
N HIS A 61 13.23 -6.67 2.25
CA HIS A 61 13.43 -8.05 2.73
C HIS A 61 13.07 -8.19 4.22
N ALA A 62 12.05 -7.46 4.65
CA ALA A 62 11.64 -7.37 6.05
C ALA A 62 10.27 -8.04 6.25
N PRO A 63 10.20 -9.39 6.18
CA PRO A 63 8.93 -10.12 6.24
C PRO A 63 8.15 -9.80 7.52
N SER A 64 8.84 -9.69 8.67
CA SER A 64 8.17 -9.40 9.94
C SER A 64 7.50 -8.02 10.00
N LEU A 65 8.07 -7.01 9.32
CA LEU A 65 7.45 -5.69 9.22
C LEU A 65 6.30 -5.71 8.22
N ALA A 66 6.48 -6.40 7.09
CA ALA A 66 5.44 -6.58 6.09
C ALA A 66 4.22 -7.31 6.67
N GLU A 67 4.42 -8.38 7.42
CA GLU A 67 3.36 -9.12 8.12
C GLU A 67 2.59 -8.24 9.10
N ASN A 68 3.27 -7.37 9.82
CA ASN A 68 2.62 -6.43 10.74
C ASN A 68 1.68 -5.47 9.97
N GLN A 69 2.19 -4.86 8.90
CA GLN A 69 1.39 -3.97 8.06
C GLN A 69 0.23 -4.71 7.37
N PHE A 70 0.48 -5.90 6.85
CA PHE A 70 -0.56 -6.72 6.20
C PHE A 70 -1.63 -7.18 7.19
N THR A 71 -1.24 -7.51 8.42
CA THR A 71 -2.20 -7.84 9.49
C THR A 71 -3.12 -6.64 9.78
N ILE A 72 -2.57 -5.42 9.83
CA ILE A 72 -3.38 -4.21 10.00
C ILE A 72 -4.33 -4.03 8.79
N ALA A 73 -3.81 -4.18 7.57
CA ALA A 73 -4.60 -4.06 6.35
C ALA A 73 -5.78 -5.03 6.33
N THR A 74 -5.52 -6.32 6.61
CA THR A 74 -6.54 -7.38 6.61
C THR A 74 -7.51 -7.30 7.79
N THR A 75 -7.07 -6.74 8.92
CA THR A 75 -7.95 -6.42 10.06
C THR A 75 -8.93 -5.31 9.70
N LEU A 76 -8.48 -4.31 8.95
CA LEU A 76 -9.31 -3.19 8.48
C LEU A 76 -10.22 -3.61 7.33
N ASP A 77 -9.67 -4.31 6.34
CA ASP A 77 -10.40 -4.82 5.20
C ASP A 77 -9.76 -6.14 4.70
N PRO A 78 -10.43 -7.29 4.88
CA PRO A 78 -9.89 -8.58 4.49
C PRO A 78 -9.79 -8.77 2.98
N HIS A 79 -10.44 -7.95 2.14
CA HIS A 79 -10.37 -8.10 0.68
C HIS A 79 -8.99 -7.81 0.11
N TYR A 80 -8.07 -7.20 0.87
CA TYR A 80 -6.68 -7.04 0.44
C TYR A 80 -5.88 -8.35 0.41
N THR A 81 -6.45 -9.45 0.90
CA THR A 81 -5.95 -10.81 0.58
C THR A 81 -6.33 -11.28 -0.82
N ASP A 82 -7.33 -10.65 -1.45
CA ASP A 82 -7.77 -11.00 -2.78
C ASP A 82 -7.03 -10.17 -3.84
N LEU A 83 -6.21 -10.85 -4.64
CA LEU A 83 -5.42 -10.22 -5.70
C LEU A 83 -6.31 -9.66 -6.82
N SER A 84 -7.49 -10.24 -7.04
CA SER A 84 -8.44 -9.76 -8.04
C SER A 84 -9.05 -8.44 -7.59
N TYR A 85 -9.33 -8.29 -6.29
CA TYR A 85 -9.81 -7.02 -5.72
C TYR A 85 -8.82 -5.87 -5.94
N VAL A 86 -7.55 -6.04 -5.55
CA VAL A 86 -6.54 -4.96 -5.73
C VAL A 86 -6.24 -4.67 -7.20
N LYS A 87 -6.34 -5.67 -8.07
CA LYS A 87 -6.07 -5.53 -9.50
C LYS A 87 -7.26 -4.92 -10.28
N GLU A 88 -8.47 -5.42 -10.05
CA GLU A 88 -9.66 -5.06 -10.83
C GLU A 88 -10.43 -3.89 -10.22
N THR A 89 -10.46 -3.77 -8.89
CA THR A 89 -11.17 -2.67 -8.22
C THR A 89 -10.26 -1.48 -8.00
N LYS A 90 -9.04 -1.73 -7.50
CA LYS A 90 -8.09 -0.69 -7.13
C LYS A 90 -7.06 -0.35 -8.21
N HIS A 91 -7.01 -1.11 -9.30
CA HIS A 91 -6.09 -0.89 -10.43
C HIS A 91 -4.64 -0.72 -10.00
N TRP A 92 -4.19 -1.54 -9.05
CA TRP A 92 -2.80 -1.51 -8.63
C TRP A 92 -1.85 -1.90 -9.76
N PRO A 93 -0.62 -1.34 -9.77
CA PRO A 93 0.38 -1.69 -10.76
C PRO A 93 0.76 -3.18 -10.67
N PRO A 94 0.94 -3.87 -11.81
CA PRO A 94 1.27 -5.30 -11.85
C PRO A 94 2.53 -5.68 -11.07
N SER A 95 3.51 -4.77 -10.98
CA SER A 95 4.72 -4.97 -10.17
C SER A 95 4.38 -5.13 -8.69
N LEU A 96 3.51 -4.27 -8.15
CA LEU A 96 3.11 -4.33 -6.74
C LEU A 96 2.17 -5.51 -6.47
N VAL A 97 1.23 -5.79 -7.38
CA VAL A 97 0.36 -6.97 -7.28
C VAL A 97 1.19 -8.26 -7.26
N SER A 98 2.27 -8.33 -8.05
CA SER A 98 3.19 -9.46 -8.04
C SER A 98 3.91 -9.59 -6.69
N SER A 99 4.40 -8.48 -6.12
CA SER A 99 5.02 -8.46 -4.78
C SER A 99 4.05 -8.93 -3.69
N LEU A 100 2.79 -8.47 -3.74
CA LEU A 100 1.76 -8.88 -2.81
C LEU A 100 1.39 -10.37 -2.97
N GLN A 101 1.29 -10.85 -4.21
CA GLN A 101 1.05 -12.27 -4.49
C GLN A 101 2.18 -13.14 -3.93
N GLN A 102 3.44 -12.74 -4.10
CA GLN A 102 4.57 -13.47 -3.52
C GLN A 102 4.47 -13.53 -2.00
N PHE A 103 4.06 -12.42 -1.37
CA PHE A 103 3.83 -12.36 0.06
C PHE A 103 2.72 -13.32 0.55
N ILE A 104 1.58 -13.38 -0.14
CA ILE A 104 0.42 -14.22 0.25
C ILE A 104 0.65 -15.72 -0.06
N THR A 105 1.50 -16.04 -1.04
CA THR A 105 1.73 -17.42 -1.51
C THR A 105 2.85 -18.14 -0.73
N LEU A 106 3.51 -17.48 0.21
CA LEU A 106 4.47 -18.11 1.14
C LEU A 106 3.79 -19.01 2.16
#